data_AF-A0A7X7JP16-F1
#
_entry.id   AF-A0A7X7JP16-F1
#
_cell.length_a   1.000
_cell.length_b   1.000
_cell.length_c   1.000
_cell.angle_alpha   90.00
_cell.angle_beta   90.00
_cell.angle_gamma   90.00
#
_symmetry.space_group_name_H-M   'P 1'
#
loop_
_entity.id
_entity.type
_entity.pdbx_description
1 polymer ?
#
loop_
_entity_poly.entity_id
_entity_poly.type
_entity_poly.pdbx_seq_one_letter_code
_entity_poly.pdbx_strand_id
1 'polypeptide(L)'
;EYVAIDSITELNSVGDDFNWTIYGIEPGSGLMQHTYDETVPTYGLDEWEVMDASDMAMTVALQSAYDKQENVVVTGWAPHWKFFAFDLKFLEDPEQTYGGSEEIHTIARAGFSEDMPEAAAMLSKFFLSEAQLGEVMYAVNVDGVDPATAAREWVDANQDVVAQWTS
;
A
#
# COMPACT_ATOMS: atom_id res chain seq x y z
N GLU A 1 5.43 17.35 -13.60
CA GLU A 1 6.11 16.80 -12.41
C GLU A 1 6.20 17.87 -11.35
N TYR A 2 5.66 17.58 -10.17
CA TYR A 2 5.46 18.55 -9.09
C TYR A 2 6.58 18.48 -8.03
N VAL A 3 7.28 17.33 -7.91
CA VAL A 3 8.41 17.10 -7.01
C VAL A 3 9.63 16.62 -7.81
N ALA A 4 10.80 17.22 -7.58
CA ALA A 4 12.01 16.99 -8.39
C ALA A 4 12.97 15.92 -7.86
N ILE A 5 12.77 15.42 -6.63
CA ILE A 5 13.58 14.32 -6.09
C ILE A 5 13.11 12.98 -6.64
N ASP A 6 14.05 12.07 -6.83
CA ASP A 6 13.80 10.73 -7.35
C ASP A 6 14.31 9.63 -6.41
N SER A 7 15.09 9.95 -5.38
CA SER A 7 15.67 8.97 -4.43
C SER A 7 15.46 9.37 -2.97
N ILE A 8 15.34 8.37 -2.08
CA ILE A 8 15.29 8.58 -0.62
C ILE A 8 16.56 9.32 -0.14
N THR A 9 17.70 9.12 -0.81
CA THR A 9 18.96 9.82 -0.49
C THR A 9 18.88 11.34 -0.60
N GLU A 10 17.89 11.86 -1.33
CA GLU A 10 17.72 13.30 -1.57
C GLU A 10 16.78 13.97 -0.57
N LEU A 11 16.04 13.21 0.26
CA LEU A 11 15.05 13.75 1.19
C LEU A 11 15.64 14.83 2.11
N ASN A 12 16.79 14.58 2.73
CA ASN A 12 17.44 15.57 3.61
C ASN A 12 17.78 16.90 2.93
N SER A 13 17.83 16.96 1.59
CA SER A 13 18.07 18.21 0.86
C SER A 13 16.82 19.05 0.66
N VAL A 14 15.63 18.49 0.89
CA VAL A 14 14.32 19.12 0.63
C VAL A 14 13.42 19.18 1.87
N GLY A 15 13.91 18.84 3.07
CA GLY A 15 13.10 18.75 4.28
C GLY A 15 12.21 19.97 4.56
N ASP A 16 12.73 21.19 4.38
CA ASP A 16 11.97 22.44 4.55
C ASP A 16 10.73 22.51 3.64
N ASP A 17 10.84 22.02 2.41
CA ASP A 17 9.74 22.04 1.43
C ASP A 17 8.63 21.04 1.78
N PHE A 18 8.94 20.03 2.62
CA PHE A 18 8.04 18.96 3.07
C PHE A 18 7.67 19.08 4.55
N ASN A 19 7.98 20.22 5.18
CA ASN A 19 7.80 20.45 6.62
C ASN A 19 8.47 19.37 7.50
N TRP A 20 9.54 18.74 7.01
CA TRP A 20 10.26 17.67 7.70
C TRP A 20 9.35 16.52 8.18
N THR A 21 8.25 16.23 7.46
CA THR A 21 7.25 15.25 7.89
C THR A 21 7.08 14.14 6.85
N ILE A 22 7.17 12.88 7.28
CA ILE A 22 6.77 11.69 6.53
C ILE A 22 5.45 11.19 7.10
N TYR A 23 4.39 11.19 6.30
CA TYR A 23 3.08 10.71 6.72
C TYR A 23 3.04 9.18 6.64
N GLY A 24 3.05 8.53 7.81
CA GLY A 24 3.00 7.08 7.96
C GLY A 24 1.58 6.52 7.98
N ILE A 25 1.48 5.23 8.25
CA ILE A 25 0.22 4.50 8.50
C ILE A 25 0.22 3.95 9.92
N GLU A 26 -0.44 2.83 10.18
CA GLU A 26 -0.49 2.22 11.50
C GLU A 26 0.94 1.84 11.98
N PRO A 27 1.38 2.27 13.18
CA PRO A 27 2.73 2.03 13.69
C PRO A 27 3.11 0.55 13.83
N GLY A 28 2.11 -0.33 13.95
CA GLY A 28 2.31 -1.78 14.07
C GLY A 28 2.51 -2.51 12.74
N SER A 29 2.37 -1.83 11.59
CA SER A 29 2.52 -2.44 10.27
C SER A 29 3.99 -2.77 9.96
N GLY A 30 4.22 -3.81 9.14
CA GLY A 30 5.57 -4.17 8.69
C GLY A 30 6.26 -3.01 7.95
N LEU A 31 5.50 -2.25 7.15
CA LEU A 31 5.99 -1.05 6.46
C LEU A 31 6.54 -0.01 7.44
N MET A 32 5.81 0.29 8.51
CA MET A 32 6.27 1.25 9.52
C MET A 32 7.47 0.71 10.30
N GLN A 33 7.53 -0.60 10.57
CA GLN A 33 8.70 -1.22 11.18
C GLN A 33 9.94 -1.03 10.30
N HIS A 34 9.89 -1.34 9.00
CA HIS A 34 10.99 -1.07 8.07
C HIS A 34 11.33 0.43 7.97
N THR A 35 10.32 1.30 8.04
CA THR A 35 10.54 2.76 8.03
C THR A 35 11.40 3.19 9.22
N TYR A 36 11.05 2.75 10.43
CA TYR A 36 11.73 3.14 11.67
C TYR A 36 13.07 2.42 11.88
N ASP A 37 13.11 1.12 11.66
CA ASP A 37 14.23 0.28 12.08
C ASP A 37 15.34 0.22 11.02
N GLU A 38 15.01 0.46 9.75
CA GLU A 38 15.94 0.32 8.62
C GLU A 38 16.08 1.61 7.82
N THR A 39 14.97 2.18 7.33
CA THR A 39 15.00 3.30 6.37
C THR A 39 15.54 4.58 7.01
N VAL A 40 14.93 5.06 8.10
CA VAL A 40 15.34 6.29 8.78
C VAL A 40 16.82 6.25 9.20
N PRO A 41 17.31 5.18 9.86
CA PRO A 41 18.72 5.08 10.24
C PRO A 41 19.68 5.00 9.05
N THR A 42 19.34 4.22 8.02
CA THR A 42 20.23 4.00 6.86
C THR A 42 20.44 5.26 6.04
N TYR A 43 19.37 6.04 5.84
CA TYR A 43 19.43 7.28 5.08
C TYR A 43 19.71 8.52 5.93
N GLY A 44 19.87 8.37 7.24
CA GLY A 44 20.14 9.46 8.17
C GLY A 44 19.00 10.50 8.20
N LEU A 45 17.75 10.04 8.25
CA LEU A 45 16.56 10.89 8.24
C LEU A 45 16.16 11.35 9.65
N ASP A 46 17.13 11.51 10.56
CA ASP A 46 16.87 11.78 11.99
C ASP A 46 16.13 13.11 12.24
N GLU A 47 16.20 14.05 11.29
CA GLU A 47 15.48 15.34 11.35
C GLU A 47 14.03 15.23 10.87
N TRP A 48 13.66 14.13 10.21
CA TRP A 48 12.30 13.89 9.73
C TRP A 48 11.43 13.30 10.83
N GLU A 49 10.27 13.92 11.06
CA GLU A 49 9.19 13.33 11.84
C GLU A 49 8.43 12.33 10.98
N VAL A 50 8.56 11.04 11.31
CA VAL A 50 7.67 10.01 10.76
C VAL A 50 6.40 9.98 11.60
N MET A 51 5.33 10.55 11.07
CA MET A 51 4.05 10.71 11.74
C MET A 51 3.21 9.43 11.65
N ASP A 52 3.04 8.75 12.78
CA ASP A 52 2.14 7.61 12.90
C ASP A 52 0.68 8.01 12.66
N ALA A 53 -0.02 7.25 11.81
CA ALA A 53 -1.40 7.54 11.46
C ALA A 53 -2.19 6.25 11.18
N SER A 54 -3.21 6.35 10.34
CA SER A 54 -3.86 5.21 9.69
C SER A 54 -3.77 5.39 8.18
N ASP A 55 -3.98 4.33 7.41
CA ASP A 55 -4.05 4.45 5.94
C ASP A 55 -5.05 5.54 5.49
N MET A 56 -6.21 5.61 6.16
CA MET A 56 -7.21 6.64 5.91
C MET A 56 -6.69 8.06 6.22
N ALA A 57 -6.00 8.25 7.34
CA ALA A 57 -5.46 9.56 7.70
C ALA A 57 -4.32 9.99 6.77
N MET A 58 -3.46 9.06 6.37
CA MET A 58 -2.39 9.29 5.39
C MET A 58 -2.95 9.70 4.03
N THR A 59 -3.97 9.00 3.55
CA THR A 59 -4.60 9.32 2.26
C THR A 59 -5.37 10.65 2.28
N VAL A 60 -5.96 11.04 3.42
CA VAL A 60 -6.54 12.38 3.61
C VAL A 60 -5.46 13.48 3.57
N ALA A 61 -4.32 13.26 4.22
CA ALA A 61 -3.20 14.19 4.16
C ALA A 61 -2.65 14.33 2.74
N LEU A 62 -2.49 13.20 2.04
CA LEU A 62 -2.10 13.14 0.63
C LEU A 62 -3.06 13.92 -0.27
N GLN A 63 -4.38 13.68 -0.15
CA GLN A 63 -5.40 14.39 -0.92
C GLN A 63 -5.33 15.90 -0.66
N SER A 64 -5.24 16.32 0.60
CA SER A 64 -5.14 17.75 0.94
C SER A 64 -3.90 18.41 0.33
N ALA A 65 -2.75 17.74 0.37
CA ALA A 65 -1.52 18.27 -0.22
C ALA A 65 -1.61 18.32 -1.75
N TYR A 66 -2.18 17.28 -2.35
CA TYR A 66 -2.40 17.20 -3.79
C TYR A 66 -3.32 18.33 -4.30
N ASP A 67 -4.44 18.57 -3.62
CA ASP A 67 -5.40 19.63 -3.98
C ASP A 67 -4.81 21.03 -3.86
N LYS A 68 -3.94 21.24 -2.87
CA LYS A 68 -3.28 22.53 -2.64
C LYS A 68 -2.03 22.72 -3.49
N GLN A 69 -1.59 21.68 -4.20
CA GLN A 69 -0.28 21.65 -4.82
C GLN A 69 0.77 22.01 -3.78
N GLU A 70 0.85 21.18 -2.73
CA GLU A 70 1.86 21.22 -1.67
C GLU A 70 2.67 19.92 -1.72
N ASN A 71 3.95 20.00 -1.36
CA ASN A 71 4.80 18.82 -1.32
C ASN A 71 4.41 17.90 -0.15
N VAL A 72 4.40 16.59 -0.41
CA VAL A 72 4.06 15.58 0.58
C VAL A 72 4.86 14.31 0.32
N VAL A 73 5.36 13.69 1.39
CA VAL A 73 5.97 12.37 1.35
C VAL A 73 5.20 11.47 2.32
N VAL A 74 4.84 10.29 1.84
CA VAL A 74 4.04 9.31 2.57
C VAL A 74 4.71 7.96 2.49
N THR A 75 4.51 7.11 3.49
CA THR A 75 4.83 5.68 3.32
C THR A 75 3.82 5.05 2.36
N GLY A 76 4.28 4.15 1.48
CA GLY A 76 3.45 3.63 0.41
C GLY A 76 3.85 2.25 -0.06
N TRP A 77 2.88 1.55 -0.62
CA TRP A 77 3.00 0.20 -1.17
C TRP A 77 2.14 0.10 -2.42
N ALA A 78 2.49 -0.82 -3.31
CA ALA A 78 1.69 -1.19 -4.46
C ALA A 78 1.27 -2.67 -4.35
N PRO A 79 0.07 -3.05 -4.79
CA PRO A 79 -0.97 -2.21 -5.38
C PRO A 79 -1.75 -1.39 -4.32
N HIS A 80 -2.12 -0.15 -4.65
CA HIS A 80 -2.98 0.71 -3.82
C HIS A 80 -3.79 1.70 -4.68
N TRP A 81 -5.03 2.00 -4.29
CA TRP A 81 -5.94 2.87 -5.06
C TRP A 81 -5.37 4.29 -5.29
N LYS A 82 -4.55 4.77 -4.36
CA LYS A 82 -3.93 6.11 -4.41
C LYS A 82 -3.10 6.34 -5.69
N PHE A 83 -2.48 5.31 -6.25
CA PHE A 83 -1.71 5.41 -7.51
C PHE A 83 -2.59 5.59 -8.74
N PHE A 84 -3.89 5.28 -8.65
CA PHE A 84 -4.87 5.55 -9.71
C PHE A 84 -5.53 6.92 -9.53
N ALA A 85 -5.64 7.39 -8.29
CA ALA A 85 -6.28 8.67 -7.96
C ALA A 85 -5.34 9.88 -8.07
N PHE A 86 -4.05 9.67 -7.82
CA PHE A 86 -3.04 10.73 -7.77
C PHE A 86 -1.83 10.41 -8.65
N ASP A 87 -1.19 11.46 -9.18
CA ASP A 87 0.09 11.35 -9.88
C ASP A 87 1.23 11.20 -8.86
N LEU A 88 1.51 9.95 -8.47
CA LEU A 88 2.54 9.59 -7.48
C LEU A 88 3.70 8.84 -8.13
N LYS A 89 4.88 9.01 -7.55
CA LYS A 89 6.06 8.19 -7.84
C LYS A 89 6.63 7.60 -6.56
N PHE A 90 7.23 6.42 -6.68
CA PHE A 90 8.11 5.91 -5.64
C PHE A 90 9.47 6.62 -5.74
N LEU A 91 10.05 6.94 -4.59
CA LEU A 91 11.46 7.31 -4.52
C LEU A 91 12.30 6.04 -4.61
N GLU A 92 13.40 6.11 -5.34
CA GLU A 92 14.41 5.05 -5.40
C GLU A 92 14.97 4.78 -4.00
N ASP A 93 15.03 3.49 -3.66
CA ASP A 93 15.60 2.96 -2.42
C ASP A 93 16.87 2.16 -2.75
N PRO A 94 18.02 2.81 -3.00
CA PRO A 94 19.26 2.14 -3.43
C PRO A 94 19.82 1.15 -2.42
N GLU A 95 19.58 1.35 -1.12
CA GLU A 95 20.00 0.44 -0.05
C GLU A 95 18.97 -0.65 0.26
N GLN A 96 17.81 -0.62 -0.42
CA GLN A 96 16.73 -1.60 -0.32
C GLN A 96 16.21 -1.80 1.11
N THR A 97 16.07 -0.72 1.89
CA THR A 97 15.60 -0.75 3.27
C THR A 97 14.12 -1.13 3.40
N TYR A 98 13.34 -0.98 2.33
CA TYR A 98 11.97 -1.52 2.23
C TYR A 98 11.93 -2.90 1.57
N GLY A 99 13.09 -3.47 1.24
CA GLY A 99 13.19 -4.75 0.54
C GLY A 99 13.01 -4.64 -0.98
N GLY A 100 12.58 -5.75 -1.58
CA GLY A 100 12.36 -5.88 -3.02
C GLY A 100 10.89 -6.08 -3.37
N SER A 101 10.61 -6.91 -4.37
CA SER A 101 9.23 -7.34 -4.63
C SER A 101 8.72 -8.16 -3.45
N GLU A 102 7.57 -7.76 -2.91
CA GLU A 102 6.85 -8.50 -1.87
C GLU A 102 5.71 -9.33 -2.48
N GLU A 103 5.24 -10.33 -1.74
CA GLU A 103 4.10 -11.17 -2.11
C GLU A 103 3.05 -11.15 -1.00
N ILE A 104 1.77 -11.12 -1.38
CA ILE A 104 0.65 -11.26 -0.42
C ILE A 104 0.32 -12.75 -0.29
N HIS A 105 0.55 -13.30 0.90
CA HIS A 105 0.29 -14.72 1.17
C HIS A 105 -0.99 -14.94 1.97
N THR A 106 -1.75 -15.98 1.58
CA THR A 106 -2.87 -16.49 2.39
C THR A 106 -2.32 -17.41 3.48
N ILE A 107 -2.52 -17.03 4.74
CA ILE A 107 -2.12 -17.82 5.91
C ILE A 107 -3.33 -18.35 6.67
N ALA A 108 -3.20 -19.53 7.26
CA ALA A 108 -4.24 -20.16 8.08
C ALA A 108 -3.65 -20.76 9.36
N ARG A 109 -4.50 -20.99 10.36
CA ARG A 109 -4.07 -21.64 11.62
C ARG A 109 -3.59 -23.07 11.36
N ALA A 110 -2.75 -23.58 12.28
CA ALA A 110 -2.36 -24.99 12.27
C ALA A 110 -3.60 -25.92 12.29
N GLY A 111 -3.53 -27.00 11.51
CA GLY A 111 -4.62 -27.97 11.34
C GLY A 111 -5.78 -27.51 10.44
N PHE A 112 -5.79 -26.26 9.94
CA PHE A 112 -6.91 -25.75 9.16
C PHE A 112 -7.22 -26.58 7.92
N SER A 113 -6.21 -27.03 7.18
CA SER A 113 -6.40 -27.85 5.98
C SER A 113 -6.94 -29.25 6.26
N GLU A 114 -6.77 -29.76 7.48
CA GLU A 114 -7.35 -31.03 7.91
C GLU A 114 -8.81 -30.85 8.34
N ASP A 115 -9.09 -29.77 9.07
CA ASP A 115 -10.43 -29.45 9.58
C ASP A 115 -11.39 -28.97 8.47
N MET A 116 -10.86 -28.24 7.48
CA MET A 116 -11.62 -27.54 6.43
C MET A 116 -10.99 -27.76 5.05
N PRO A 117 -10.93 -29.01 4.55
CA PRO A 117 -10.18 -29.35 3.34
C PRO A 117 -10.68 -28.63 2.08
N GLU A 118 -12.00 -28.44 1.93
CA GLU A 118 -12.57 -27.74 0.78
C GLU A 118 -12.23 -26.24 0.77
N ALA A 119 -12.34 -25.57 1.93
CA ALA A 119 -11.98 -24.17 2.05
C ALA A 119 -10.47 -23.97 1.87
N ALA A 120 -9.65 -24.87 2.41
CA ALA A 120 -8.20 -24.83 2.22
C ALA A 120 -7.80 -25.01 0.75
N ALA A 121 -8.45 -25.93 0.04
CA ALA A 121 -8.23 -26.12 -1.41
C ALA A 121 -8.54 -24.82 -2.18
N MET A 122 -9.67 -24.17 -1.89
CA MET A 122 -10.01 -22.91 -2.54
C MET A 122 -9.05 -21.77 -2.18
N LEU A 123 -8.75 -21.58 -0.89
CA LEU A 123 -7.85 -20.53 -0.41
C LEU A 123 -6.42 -20.70 -0.93
N SER A 124 -5.94 -21.94 -1.13
CA SER A 124 -4.63 -22.21 -1.73
C SER A 124 -4.53 -21.87 -3.22
N LYS A 125 -5.66 -21.75 -3.91
CA LYS A 125 -5.76 -21.33 -5.32
C LYS A 125 -6.14 -19.88 -5.47
N PHE A 126 -6.56 -19.22 -4.38
CA PHE A 126 -6.96 -17.82 -4.40
C PHE A 126 -5.77 -16.95 -4.80
N PHE A 127 -5.94 -16.24 -5.91
CA PHE A 127 -4.95 -15.33 -6.45
C PHE A 127 -5.67 -14.21 -7.20
N LEU A 128 -5.20 -12.99 -6.98
CA LEU A 128 -5.57 -11.80 -7.74
C LEU A 128 -4.29 -11.15 -8.27
N SER A 129 -4.30 -10.75 -9.53
CA SER A 129 -3.26 -9.87 -10.07
C SER A 129 -3.41 -8.45 -9.49
N GLU A 130 -2.35 -7.65 -9.57
CA GLU A 130 -2.37 -6.24 -9.13
C GLU A 130 -3.50 -5.44 -9.77
N ALA A 131 -3.75 -5.65 -11.07
CA ALA A 131 -4.82 -4.96 -11.79
C ALA A 131 -6.21 -5.33 -11.24
N GLN A 132 -6.42 -6.61 -10.93
CA GLN A 132 -7.70 -7.11 -10.39
C GLN A 132 -7.94 -6.64 -8.96
N LEU A 133 -6.90 -6.69 -8.12
CA LEU A 133 -6.98 -6.15 -6.76
C LEU A 133 -7.20 -4.63 -6.79
N GLY A 134 -6.52 -3.93 -7.70
CA GLY A 134 -6.66 -2.49 -7.92
C GLY A 134 -8.08 -2.08 -8.32
N GLU A 135 -8.74 -2.85 -9.20
CA GLU A 135 -10.14 -2.61 -9.61
C GLU A 135 -11.10 -2.66 -8.40
N VAL A 136 -10.99 -3.69 -7.56
CA VAL A 136 -11.82 -3.82 -6.34
C VAL A 136 -11.52 -2.68 -5.37
N MET A 137 -10.24 -2.34 -5.17
CA MET A 137 -9.84 -1.24 -4.29
C MET A 137 -10.36 0.11 -4.79
N TYR A 138 -10.39 0.35 -6.11
CA TYR A 138 -10.90 1.58 -6.69
C TYR A 138 -12.40 1.73 -6.45
N ALA A 139 -13.19 0.68 -6.71
CA ALA A 139 -14.64 0.71 -6.47
C ALA A 139 -14.97 1.07 -5.01
N VAL A 140 -14.20 0.52 -4.06
CA VAL A 140 -14.41 0.79 -2.63
C VAL A 140 -13.99 2.21 -2.24
N ASN A 141 -12.77 2.61 -2.61
CA ASN A 141 -12.16 3.82 -2.05
C ASN A 141 -12.42 5.09 -2.87
N VAL A 142 -12.71 4.94 -4.17
CA VAL A 142 -12.94 6.07 -5.09
C VAL A 142 -14.41 6.19 -5.44
N ASP A 143 -15.06 5.10 -5.86
CA ASP A 143 -16.49 5.12 -6.18
C ASP A 143 -17.39 5.07 -4.94
N GLY A 144 -16.82 4.75 -3.76
CA GLY A 144 -17.52 4.69 -2.49
C GLY A 144 -18.49 3.51 -2.38
N VAL A 145 -18.26 2.44 -3.15
CA VAL A 145 -19.06 1.22 -3.12
C VAL A 145 -18.75 0.46 -1.82
N ASP A 146 -19.80 -0.06 -1.17
CA ASP A 146 -19.63 -0.93 0.00
C ASP A 146 -18.74 -2.15 -0.35
N PRO A 147 -17.75 -2.54 0.48
CA PRO A 147 -16.82 -3.61 0.15
C PRO A 147 -17.45 -4.95 -0.22
N ALA A 148 -18.55 -5.33 0.45
CA ALA A 148 -19.23 -6.60 0.14
C ALA A 148 -19.99 -6.53 -1.20
N THR A 149 -20.45 -5.33 -1.56
CA THR A 149 -21.07 -5.08 -2.86
C THR A 149 -20.02 -5.09 -3.97
N ALA A 150 -18.92 -4.36 -3.80
CA ALA A 150 -17.81 -4.33 -4.76
C ALA A 150 -17.23 -5.73 -5.01
N ALA A 151 -17.00 -6.51 -3.95
CA ALA A 151 -16.51 -7.89 -4.08
C ALA A 151 -17.51 -8.78 -4.84
N ARG A 152 -18.82 -8.62 -4.60
CA ARG A 152 -19.85 -9.41 -5.30
C ARG A 152 -19.92 -9.05 -6.78
N GLU A 153 -19.97 -7.77 -7.09
CA GLU A 153 -20.00 -7.29 -8.48
C GLU A 153 -18.74 -7.73 -9.24
N TRP A 154 -17.57 -7.65 -8.60
CA TRP A 154 -16.33 -8.13 -9.18
C TRP A 154 -16.35 -9.64 -9.44
N VAL A 155 -16.82 -10.45 -8.47
CA VAL A 155 -16.99 -11.90 -8.65
C VAL A 155 -17.94 -12.20 -9.79
N ASP A 156 -19.09 -11.53 -9.87
CA ASP A 156 -20.09 -11.73 -10.92
C ASP A 156 -19.55 -11.37 -12.32
N ALA A 157 -18.66 -10.38 -12.40
CA ALA A 157 -18.02 -9.96 -13.65
C ALA A 157 -16.80 -10.83 -14.05
N ASN A 158 -16.12 -11.49 -13.10
CA ASN A 158 -14.85 -12.21 -13.30
C ASN A 158 -14.97 -13.71 -13.00
N GLN A 159 -16.05 -14.33 -13.49
CA GLN A 159 -16.38 -15.74 -13.22
C GLN A 159 -15.29 -16.73 -13.68
N ASP A 160 -14.52 -16.38 -14.71
CA ASP A 160 -13.39 -17.18 -15.22
C ASP A 160 -12.21 -17.22 -14.25
N VAL A 161 -11.96 -16.13 -13.52
CA VAL A 161 -10.94 -16.07 -12.46
C VAL A 161 -11.43 -16.85 -11.24
N VAL A 162 -12.68 -16.61 -10.84
CA VAL A 162 -13.30 -17.27 -9.67
C VAL A 162 -13.35 -18.79 -9.87
N ALA A 163 -13.64 -19.25 -11.09
CA ALA A 163 -13.64 -20.67 -11.42
C ALA A 163 -12.29 -21.35 -11.13
N GLN A 164 -11.17 -20.65 -11.29
CA GLN A 164 -9.83 -21.19 -11.00
C GLN A 164 -9.61 -21.42 -9.50
N TRP A 165 -10.29 -20.66 -8.63
CA TRP A 165 -10.21 -20.85 -7.19
C TRP A 165 -11.04 -22.05 -6.73
N THR A 166 -12.18 -22.29 -7.38
CA THR A 166 -13.16 -23.31 -6.96
C THR A 166 -13.07 -24.63 -7.73
N SER A 167 -12.14 -24.75 -8.68
CA SER A 167 -11.94 -25.98 -9.47
C SER A 167 -11.18 -27.06 -8.71
#